data_AF-V9M5J0-F1
#
_entry.id   AF-V9M5J0-F1
#
_cell.length_a   1.000
_cell.length_b   1.000
_cell.length_c   1.000
_cell.angle_alpha   90.00
_cell.angle_beta   90.00
_cell.angle_gamma   90.00
#
_symmetry.space_group_name_H-M   'P 1'
#
loop_
_entity.id
_entity.type
_entity.pdbx_description
1 polymer ?
#
loop_
_entity_poly.entity_id
_entity_poly.type
_entity_poly.pdbx_seq_one_letter_code
_entity_poly.pdbx_strand_id
1 'polypeptide(L)'
;MALKGLKKENLAPKEEVAINDFISGATKQVQSLTPSNAKFQRYTFSLTDEVSEQIDGIKVRCRVAKANRSIILKAAIHQLSKLSDEELKALILSELGMNAIPREQGKDKKR
;
A
#
# COMPACT_ATOMS: atom_id res chain seq x y z
N MET A 1 0.28 -47.70 18.38
CA MET A 1 0.42 -46.79 19.55
C MET A 1 -0.90 -46.05 19.70
N ALA A 2 -1.70 -46.43 20.70
CA ALA A 2 -3.04 -45.88 20.93
C ALA A 2 -2.95 -44.56 21.71
N LEU A 3 -3.88 -43.63 21.44
CA LEU A 3 -4.07 -42.34 22.13
C LEU A 3 -4.50 -42.53 23.59
N LYS A 4 -3.67 -43.19 24.40
CA LYS A 4 -3.93 -43.44 25.82
C LYS A 4 -3.40 -42.24 26.61
N GLY A 5 -4.28 -41.27 26.87
CA GLY A 5 -3.95 -40.08 27.66
C GLY A 5 -4.90 -38.89 27.48
N LEU A 6 -5.69 -38.84 26.40
CA LEU A 6 -6.68 -37.78 26.17
C LEU A 6 -8.02 -38.09 26.87
N LYS A 7 -7.99 -38.37 28.17
CA LYS A 7 -9.22 -38.39 28.96
C LYS A 7 -9.34 -37.04 29.64
N LYS A 8 -10.52 -36.41 29.55
CA LYS A 8 -10.89 -35.28 30.43
C LYS A 8 -10.85 -35.79 31.86
N GLU A 9 -9.74 -35.55 32.52
CA GLU A 9 -9.62 -35.68 33.97
C GLU A 9 -10.64 -34.71 34.58
N ASN A 10 -11.18 -35.04 35.76
CA ASN A 10 -12.19 -34.21 36.44
C ASN A 10 -11.60 -32.82 36.76
N LEU A 11 -11.70 -31.91 35.79
CA LEU A 11 -11.29 -30.52 35.90
C LEU A 11 -12.19 -29.83 36.92
N ALA A 12 -11.61 -28.98 37.75
CA ALA A 12 -12.42 -28.20 38.67
C ALA A 12 -13.36 -27.29 37.85
N PRO A 13 -14.59 -27.01 38.32
CA PRO A 13 -15.57 -26.24 37.55
C PRO A 13 -15.07 -24.85 37.11
N LYS A 14 -14.09 -24.29 37.82
CA LYS A 14 -13.42 -23.03 37.45
C LYS A 14 -12.52 -23.14 36.22
N GLU A 15 -11.86 -24.28 36.02
CA GLU A 15 -10.98 -24.54 34.89
C GLU A 15 -11.80 -24.79 33.61
N GLU A 16 -12.95 -25.46 33.73
CA GLU A 16 -13.88 -25.62 32.59
C GLU A 16 -14.44 -24.27 32.12
N VAL A 17 -14.79 -23.37 33.03
CA VAL A 17 -15.26 -22.02 32.67
C VAL A 17 -14.14 -21.24 31.97
N ALA A 18 -12.92 -21.26 32.49
CA ALA A 18 -11.79 -20.56 31.87
C ALA A 18 -11.45 -21.09 30.47
N ILE A 19 -11.55 -22.41 30.26
CA ILE A 19 -11.35 -23.05 28.96
C ILE A 19 -12.48 -22.65 28.00
N ASN A 20 -13.73 -22.67 28.45
CA ASN A 20 -14.88 -22.27 27.63
C ASN A 20 -14.84 -20.77 27.28
N ASP A 21 -14.40 -19.92 28.21
CA ASP A 21 -14.19 -18.48 27.97
C ASP A 21 -13.06 -18.24 26.96
N PHE A 22 -11.96 -18.98 27.07
CA PHE A 22 -10.85 -18.92 26.11
C PHE A 22 -11.28 -19.40 24.71
N ILE A 23 -11.99 -20.52 24.62
CA ILE A 23 -12.51 -21.06 23.35
C ILE A 23 -13.56 -20.11 22.74
N SER A 24 -14.45 -19.54 23.56
CA SER A 24 -15.47 -18.59 23.08
C SER A 24 -14.87 -17.24 22.67
N GLY A 25 -13.75 -16.84 23.27
CA GLY A 25 -12.98 -15.67 22.83
C GLY A 25 -12.43 -15.84 21.42
N ALA A 26 -11.96 -17.04 21.08
CA ALA A 26 -11.47 -17.37 19.75
C ALA A 26 -12.57 -17.37 18.68
N THR A 27 -13.80 -17.81 19.02
CA THR A 27 -14.93 -17.80 18.08
C THR A 27 -15.54 -16.41 17.89
N LYS A 28 -15.50 -15.53 18.92
CA LYS A 28 -16.02 -14.15 18.85
C LYS A 28 -15.17 -13.22 17.96
N GLN A 29 -13.90 -13.53 17.70
CA GLN A 29 -13.03 -12.74 16.84
C GLN A 29 -13.01 -13.19 15.37
N VAL A 30 -13.75 -14.25 15.02
CA VAL A 30 -13.98 -14.58 13.61
C VAL A 30 -15.07 -13.65 13.09
N GLN A 31 -14.76 -12.35 12.99
CA GLN A 31 -15.45 -11.48 12.04
C GLN A 31 -15.38 -12.21 10.71
N SER A 32 -16.53 -12.38 10.05
CA SER A 32 -16.61 -13.00 8.74
C SER A 32 -15.59 -12.33 7.83
N LEU A 33 -14.46 -13.01 7.59
CA LEU A 33 -13.48 -12.61 6.61
C LEU A 33 -14.17 -12.80 5.26
N THR A 34 -14.99 -11.84 4.84
CA THR A 34 -15.49 -11.79 3.47
C THR A 34 -14.25 -11.73 2.59
N PRO A 35 -13.95 -12.78 1.82
CA PRO A 35 -12.77 -12.77 0.97
C PRO A 35 -12.94 -11.61 -0.01
N SER A 36 -12.08 -10.62 0.12
CA SER A 36 -12.02 -9.54 -0.85
C SER A 36 -11.66 -10.15 -2.20
N ASN A 37 -12.55 -10.04 -3.19
CA ASN A 37 -12.30 -10.43 -4.58
C ASN A 37 -11.22 -9.56 -5.27
N ALA A 38 -10.57 -8.64 -4.53
CA ALA A 38 -9.50 -7.84 -5.07
C ALA A 38 -8.31 -8.74 -5.49
N LYS A 39 -8.00 -8.69 -6.78
CA LYS A 39 -6.77 -9.27 -7.32
C LYS A 39 -5.59 -8.42 -6.88
N PHE A 40 -4.82 -8.92 -5.91
CA PHE A 40 -3.58 -8.28 -5.49
C PHE A 40 -2.44 -8.73 -6.40
N GLN A 41 -1.96 -7.81 -7.25
CA GLN A 41 -0.76 -8.03 -8.06
C GLN A 41 0.39 -7.19 -7.50
N ARG A 42 1.58 -7.78 -7.39
CA ARG A 42 2.82 -7.06 -7.05
C ARG A 42 3.46 -6.54 -8.33
N TYR A 43 3.75 -5.24 -8.35
CA TYR A 43 4.54 -4.58 -9.38
C TYR A 43 5.83 -4.07 -8.74
N THR A 44 6.96 -4.25 -9.43
CA THR A 44 8.29 -3.86 -8.94
C THR A 44 8.93 -2.88 -9.92
N PHE A 45 9.65 -1.90 -9.36
CA PHE A 45 10.47 -0.94 -10.10
C PHE A 45 11.69 -0.59 -9.24
N SER A 46 12.76 -0.14 -9.89
CA SER A 46 13.99 0.26 -9.21
C SER A 46 13.92 1.73 -8.81
N LEU A 47 14.56 2.05 -7.69
CA LEU A 47 14.71 3.40 -7.16
C LEU A 47 16.18 3.68 -6.87
N THR A 48 16.59 4.94 -6.99
CA THR A 48 17.82 5.41 -6.35
C THR A 48 17.59 5.54 -4.85
N ASP A 49 18.68 5.53 -4.07
CA ASP A 49 18.61 5.70 -2.61
C ASP A 49 17.94 7.03 -2.25
N GLU A 50 18.29 8.11 -2.97
CA GLU A 50 17.69 9.43 -2.80
C GLU A 50 16.16 9.40 -2.93
N VAL A 51 15.62 8.83 -4.02
CA VAL A 51 14.17 8.76 -4.21
C VAL A 51 13.51 7.85 -3.16
N SER A 52 14.21 6.79 -2.75
CA SER A 52 13.70 5.91 -1.69
C SER A 52 13.56 6.63 -0.35
N GLU A 53 14.55 7.45 0.03
CA GLU A 53 14.55 8.28 1.23
C GLU A 53 13.49 9.38 1.17
N GLN A 54 13.30 10.01 0.00
CA GLN A 54 12.23 11.00 -0.20
C GLN A 54 10.85 10.41 0.09
N ILE A 55 10.57 9.18 -0.34
CA ILE A 55 9.31 8.49 -0.05
C ILE A 55 9.14 8.28 1.46
N ASP A 56 10.19 7.87 2.16
CA ASP A 56 10.14 7.66 3.61
C ASP A 56 9.98 8.98 4.38
N GLY A 57 10.65 10.05 3.92
CA GLY A 57 10.46 11.41 4.44
C GLY A 57 9.01 11.87 4.31
N ILE A 58 8.37 11.64 3.15
CA ILE A 58 6.95 11.95 2.95
C ILE A 58 6.06 11.16 3.91
N LYS A 59 6.34 9.85 4.07
CA LYS A 59 5.60 8.97 4.97
C LYS A 59 5.65 9.45 6.42
N VAL A 60 6.81 9.91 6.89
CA VAL A 60 6.95 10.48 8.25
C VAL A 60 6.22 11.83 8.35
N ARG A 61 6.42 12.71 7.36
CA ARG A 61 5.88 14.07 7.36
C ARG A 61 4.35 14.12 7.33
N CYS A 62 3.68 13.18 6.66
CA CYS A 62 2.22 13.19 6.54
C CYS A 62 1.50 12.83 7.84
N ARG A 63 2.18 12.26 8.84
CA ARG A 63 1.63 11.90 10.18
C ARG A 63 0.37 11.03 10.14
N VAL A 64 0.17 10.26 9.07
CA VAL A 64 -0.94 9.31 8.94
C VAL A 64 -0.46 7.92 9.31
N ALA A 65 -0.93 7.38 10.45
CA ALA A 65 -0.48 6.09 10.98
C ALA A 65 -0.62 4.91 10.00
N LYS A 66 -1.60 4.95 9.10
CA LYS A 66 -1.86 3.93 8.09
C LYS A 66 -1.13 4.17 6.75
N ALA A 67 -0.37 5.26 6.62
CA ALA A 67 0.34 5.56 5.39
C ALA A 67 1.51 4.60 5.19
N ASN A 68 1.46 3.85 4.09
CA ASN A 68 2.55 3.01 3.61
C ASN A 68 3.05 3.55 2.26
N ARG A 69 4.19 3.03 1.78
CA ARG A 69 4.80 3.47 0.52
C ARG A 69 3.82 3.35 -0.67
N SER A 70 3.00 2.31 -0.72
CA SER A 70 1.99 2.13 -1.77
C SER A 70 0.93 3.24 -1.76
N ILE A 71 0.47 3.68 -0.59
CA ILE A 71 -0.46 4.82 -0.47
C ILE A 71 0.21 6.13 -0.87
N ILE A 72 1.48 6.35 -0.49
CA ILE A 72 2.23 7.54 -0.91
C ILE A 72 2.36 7.58 -2.44
N LEU A 73 2.75 6.48 -3.07
CA LEU A 73 2.84 6.38 -4.53
C LEU A 73 1.47 6.58 -5.20
N LYS A 74 0.41 5.99 -4.66
CA LYS A 74 -0.96 6.20 -5.16
C LYS A 74 -1.34 7.68 -5.12
N ALA A 75 -1.04 8.37 -4.01
CA ALA A 75 -1.31 9.79 -3.87
C ALA A 75 -0.50 10.63 -4.88
N ALA A 76 0.78 10.29 -5.10
CA ALA A 76 1.62 10.96 -6.09
C ALA A 76 1.05 10.79 -7.51
N ILE A 77 0.68 9.58 -7.91
CA ILE A 77 0.05 9.31 -9.21
C ILE A 77 -1.26 10.10 -9.38
N HIS A 78 -2.09 10.16 -8.34
CA HIS A 78 -3.33 10.95 -8.35
C HIS A 78 -3.08 12.47 -8.50
N GLN A 79 -1.93 12.98 -8.07
CA GLN A 79 -1.57 14.38 -8.31
C GLN A 79 -1.06 14.58 -9.72
N LEU A 80 -0.24 13.65 -10.24
CA LEU A 80 0.23 13.68 -11.63
C LEU A 80 -0.93 13.61 -12.63
N SER A 81 -1.98 12.84 -12.33
CA SER A 81 -3.15 12.70 -13.21
C SER A 81 -4.03 13.96 -13.30
N LYS A 82 -3.75 15.00 -12.51
CA LYS A 82 -4.47 16.29 -12.57
C LYS A 82 -3.82 17.28 -13.51
N LEU A 83 -2.59 17.01 -13.95
CA LEU A 83 -1.87 17.83 -14.90
C LEU A 83 -2.44 17.60 -16.30
N SER A 84 -2.40 18.64 -17.15
CA SER A 84 -2.60 18.47 -18.58
C SER A 84 -1.46 17.66 -19.21
N ASP A 85 -1.69 17.10 -20.41
CA ASP A 85 -0.67 16.33 -21.12
C ASP A 85 0.62 17.14 -21.38
N GLU A 86 0.47 18.44 -21.61
CA GLU A 86 1.59 19.36 -21.86
C GLU A 86 2.40 19.62 -20.59
N GLU A 87 1.73 19.85 -19.46
CA GLU A 87 2.37 20.03 -18.15
C GLU A 87 3.05 18.75 -17.67
N LEU A 88 2.37 17.61 -17.80
CA LEU A 88 2.93 16.31 -17.46
C LEU A 88 4.19 16.03 -18.28
N LYS A 89 4.13 16.28 -19.59
CA LYS A 89 5.30 16.14 -20.46
C LYS A 89 6.46 17.05 -20.04
N ALA A 90 6.18 18.32 -19.76
CA ALA A 90 7.21 19.26 -19.32
C ALA A 90 7.86 18.82 -18.01
N LEU A 91 7.05 18.35 -17.05
CA LEU A 91 7.53 17.84 -15.77
C LEU A 91 8.44 16.63 -15.96
N ILE A 92 8.00 15.61 -16.72
CA ILE A 92 8.81 14.40 -16.96
C ILE A 92 10.11 14.72 -17.69
N LEU A 93 10.09 15.65 -18.66
CA LEU A 93 11.31 16.08 -19.34
C LEU A 93 12.29 16.76 -18.38
N SER A 94 11.80 17.58 -17.45
CA SER A 94 12.65 18.21 -16.43
C SER A 94 13.34 17.20 -15.51
N GLU A 95 12.64 16.15 -15.09
CA GLU A 95 13.20 15.05 -14.29
C GLU A 95 14.27 14.25 -15.06
N LEU A 96 14.14 14.17 -16.38
CA LEU A 96 15.15 13.57 -17.26
C LEU A 96 16.33 14.51 -17.56
N GLY A 97 16.35 15.72 -17.01
CA GLY A 97 17.34 16.74 -17.32
C GLY A 97 17.26 17.28 -18.76
N MET A 98 16.13 17.07 -19.43
CA MET A 98 15.88 17.56 -20.79
C MET A 98 15.03 18.83 -20.71
N ASN A 99 15.61 19.99 -21.01
CA ASN A 99 14.79 21.20 -21.14
C ASN A 99 13.89 21.07 -22.37
N ALA A 100 12.61 21.45 -22.22
CA ALA A 100 11.68 21.54 -23.34
C ALA A 100 12.26 22.50 -24.38
N ILE A 101 12.76 21.96 -25.49
CA ILE A 101 13.21 22.76 -26.63
C ILE A 101 11.99 23.58 -27.08
N PRO A 102 12.05 24.92 -27.06
CA PRO A 102 10.96 25.73 -27.58
C PRO A 102 10.76 25.33 -29.04
N ARG A 103 9.57 24.82 -29.37
CA ARG A 103 9.19 24.70 -30.78
C ARG A 103 9.04 26.14 -31.27
N GLU A 104 10.04 26.65 -31.98
CA GLU A 104 9.91 27.90 -32.72
C GLU A 104 8.63 27.84 -33.55
N GLN A 105 7.72 28.77 -33.28
CA GLN A 105 6.50 28.92 -34.05
C GLN A 105 6.84 29.32 -35.49
N GLY A 106 6.06 28.73 -36.40
CA GLY A 106 5.87 29.05 -37.81
C GLY A 106 6.77 30.11 -38.42
N LYS A 107 7.72 29.67 -39.26
CA LYS A 107 8.06 30.47 -40.44
C LYS A 107 6.94 30.30 -41.45
N ASP A 108 5.97 31.20 -41.40
CA ASP A 108 5.09 31.53 -42.52
C ASP A 108 5.95 31.83 -43.74
N LYS A 109 6.11 30.82 -44.59
CA LYS A 109 6.75 30.98 -45.88
C LYS A 109 5.68 31.49 -46.84
N LYS A 110 5.53 32.82 -46.86
CA LYS A 110 4.87 33.57 -47.94
C LYS A 110 5.28 32.97 -49.29
N ARG A 111 4.29 32.51 -50.05
CA ARG A 111 4.32 32.44 -51.52
C ARG A 111 2.93 32.81 -52.04
#